data_AF-A0A2G6DLH4-F1
#
_entry.id   AF-A0A2G6DLH4-F1
#
_cell.length_a   1.000
_cell.length_b   1.000
_cell.length_c   1.000
_cell.angle_alpha   90.00
_cell.angle_beta   90.00
_cell.angle_gamma   90.00
#
_symmetry.space_group_name_H-M   'P 1'
#
loop_
_entity.id
_entity.type
_entity.pdbx_description
1 polymer ?
#
loop_
_entity_poly.entity_id
_entity_poly.type
_entity_poly.pdbx_seq_one_letter_code
_entity_poly.pdbx_strand_id
1 'polypeptide(L)'
;PKYLNDETPEAWREWLLAINDSLDEEVDETHYHKPGVQKILTSIQKNTLTPEDLARMKDEYSEEILRREEWDKAEKQGRAKGQEEGRKEGREEGAKTKTLDIARQLLDVLDDHTIARKTGLTVKEVAQLRLESQ
;
A
#
# COMPACT_ATOMS: atom_id res chain seq x y z
N PRO A 1 23.66 -37.84 10.17
CA PRO A 1 23.23 -37.85 8.75
C PRO A 1 23.54 -39.19 8.06
N LYS A 2 22.76 -39.53 7.03
CA LYS A 2 22.84 -40.78 6.24
C LYS A 2 24.19 -41.04 5.53
N TYR A 3 25.11 -40.05 5.53
CA TYR A 3 26.35 -40.01 4.74
C TYR A 3 27.62 -39.70 5.58
N LEU A 4 27.54 -39.82 6.91
CA LEU A 4 28.70 -39.79 7.80
C LEU A 4 29.00 -41.24 8.19
N ASN A 5 29.66 -41.97 7.30
CA ASN A 5 30.10 -43.34 7.52
C ASN A 5 31.55 -43.51 7.05
N ASP A 6 32.12 -44.70 7.25
CA ASP A 6 33.52 -44.96 6.92
C ASP A 6 33.83 -44.96 5.42
N GLU A 7 32.81 -44.86 4.56
CA GLU A 7 32.93 -44.75 3.10
C GLU A 7 33.04 -43.29 2.61
N THR A 8 32.83 -42.30 3.49
CA THR A 8 32.92 -40.88 3.14
C THR A 8 34.39 -40.45 3.02
N PRO A 9 34.82 -39.94 1.84
CA PRO A 9 36.19 -39.49 1.63
C PRO A 9 36.63 -38.46 2.67
N GLU A 10 37.84 -38.63 3.22
CA GLU A 10 38.41 -37.77 4.28
C GLU A 10 38.43 -36.28 3.89
N ALA A 11 38.56 -35.99 2.60
CA ALA A 11 38.49 -34.62 2.07
C ALA A 11 37.15 -33.92 2.39
N TRP A 12 36.04 -34.67 2.50
CA TRP A 12 34.66 -34.18 2.60
C TRP A 12 34.05 -34.41 3.99
N ARG A 13 34.69 -35.25 4.82
CA ARG A 13 34.22 -35.62 6.17
C ARG A 13 34.11 -34.41 7.10
N GLU A 14 35.12 -33.53 7.13
CA GLU A 14 35.08 -32.30 7.95
C GLU A 14 33.97 -31.32 7.51
N TRP A 15 33.67 -31.26 6.21
CA TRP A 15 32.58 -30.41 5.70
C TRP A 15 31.21 -30.96 6.07
N LEU A 16 31.01 -32.28 5.97
CA LEU A 16 29.75 -32.92 6.35
C LEU A 16 29.54 -32.91 7.88
N LEU A 17 30.62 -32.98 8.66
CA LEU A 17 30.58 -32.76 10.10
C LEU A 17 30.18 -31.32 10.42
N ALA A 18 30.84 -30.32 9.82
CA ALA A 18 30.53 -28.90 10.04
C ALA A 18 29.07 -28.56 9.73
N ILE A 19 28.53 -29.10 8.63
CA ILE A 19 27.12 -28.90 8.27
C ILE A 19 26.19 -29.53 9.30
N ASN A 20 26.50 -30.73 9.80
CA ASN A 20 25.67 -31.41 10.78
C ASN A 20 25.76 -30.78 12.18
N ASP A 21 26.96 -30.36 12.59
CA ASP A 21 27.23 -29.69 13.86
C ASP A 21 26.47 -28.36 13.91
N SER A 22 26.57 -27.55 12.84
CA SER A 22 25.86 -26.28 12.73
C SER A 22 24.32 -26.35 12.75
N LEU A 23 23.71 -27.54 12.75
CA LEU A 23 22.24 -27.68 12.77
C LEU A 23 21.61 -27.32 14.12
N ASP A 24 22.38 -27.34 15.21
CA ASP A 24 21.93 -26.97 16.56
C ASP A 24 22.44 -25.59 17.01
N GLU A 25 22.95 -24.80 16.07
CA GLU A 25 23.47 -23.44 16.29
C GLU A 25 24.74 -23.34 17.16
N GLU A 26 25.31 -24.48 17.56
CA GLU A 26 26.64 -24.57 18.18
C GLU A 26 27.62 -25.27 17.23
N VAL A 27 28.88 -24.83 17.21
CA VAL A 27 29.93 -25.48 16.41
C VAL A 27 31.16 -25.61 17.29
N ASP A 28 31.57 -26.85 17.57
CA ASP A 28 32.80 -27.11 18.31
C ASP A 28 34.00 -27.01 17.37
N GLU A 29 34.62 -25.82 17.35
CA GLU A 29 35.74 -25.51 16.48
C GLU A 29 36.97 -26.42 16.68
N THR A 30 37.06 -27.14 17.79
CA THR A 30 38.18 -28.04 18.10
C THR A 30 38.26 -29.26 17.17
N HIS A 31 37.18 -29.58 16.45
CA HIS A 31 37.11 -30.72 15.54
C HIS A 31 37.59 -30.42 14.11
N TYR A 32 37.86 -29.15 13.75
CA TYR A 32 38.18 -28.76 12.38
C TYR A 32 39.64 -28.30 12.25
N HIS A 33 40.43 -29.03 11.45
CA HIS A 33 41.87 -28.79 11.32
C HIS A 33 42.26 -28.23 9.95
N LYS A 34 41.35 -28.25 8.98
CA LYS A 34 41.60 -27.68 7.65
C LYS A 34 41.50 -26.15 7.66
N PRO A 35 42.54 -25.44 7.18
CA PRO A 35 42.56 -23.97 7.15
C PRO A 35 41.39 -23.34 6.38
N GLY A 36 40.88 -24.03 5.36
CA GLY A 36 39.72 -23.58 4.58
C GLY A 36 38.41 -23.61 5.35
N VAL A 37 38.22 -24.61 6.22
CA VAL A 37 37.02 -24.76 7.06
C VAL A 37 37.04 -23.72 8.17
N GLN A 38 38.16 -23.58 8.87
CA GLN A 38 38.36 -22.59 9.92
C GLN A 38 38.12 -21.16 9.42
N LYS A 39 38.65 -20.80 8.24
CA LYS A 39 38.45 -19.48 7.65
C LYS A 39 36.97 -19.17 7.39
N ILE A 40 36.20 -20.16 6.94
CA ILE A 40 34.76 -20.01 6.69
C ILE A 40 34.00 -19.88 8.01
N LEU A 41 34.32 -20.70 9.02
CA LEU A 41 33.70 -20.60 10.35
C LEU A 41 33.95 -19.24 11.00
N THR A 42 35.20 -18.73 10.97
CA THR A 42 35.53 -17.38 11.46
C THR A 42 34.84 -16.28 10.65
N SER A 43 34.63 -16.47 9.35
CA SER A 43 33.88 -15.52 8.51
C SER A 43 32.39 -15.51 8.82
N ILE A 44 31.80 -16.65 9.16
CA ILE A 44 30.38 -16.77 9.55
C ILE A 44 30.15 -16.17 10.94
N GLN A 45 31.03 -16.43 11.92
CA GLN A 45 31.01 -15.78 13.24
C GLN A 45 30.97 -14.24 13.15
N LYS A 46 31.62 -13.66 12.13
CA LYS A 46 31.65 -12.21 11.89
C LYS A 46 30.32 -11.65 11.38
N ASN A 47 29.41 -12.47 10.87
CA ASN A 47 28.01 -12.09 10.64
C ASN A 47 27.23 -12.32 11.94
N THR A 48 27.45 -11.41 12.89
CA THR A 48 26.96 -11.50 14.28
C THR A 48 25.51 -11.02 14.38
N LEU A 49 24.59 -11.67 13.68
CA LEU A 49 23.16 -11.56 13.99
C LEU A 49 22.76 -12.83 14.72
N THR A 50 22.27 -12.68 15.95
CA THR A 50 21.71 -13.81 16.68
C THR A 50 20.44 -14.30 15.97
N PRO A 51 20.05 -15.57 16.13
CA PRO A 51 18.76 -16.07 15.63
C PRO A 51 17.58 -15.21 16.07
N GLU A 52 17.62 -14.67 17.29
CA GLU A 52 16.63 -13.74 17.84
C GLU A 52 16.61 -12.40 17.09
N ASP A 53 17.79 -11.80 16.83
CA ASP A 53 17.89 -10.57 16.04
C ASP A 53 17.38 -10.78 14.61
N LEU A 54 17.68 -11.93 14.00
CA LEU A 54 17.21 -12.29 12.67
C LEU A 54 15.69 -12.49 12.63
N ALA A 55 15.10 -13.13 13.65
CA ALA A 55 13.66 -13.29 13.78
C ALA A 55 12.96 -11.93 13.93
N ARG A 56 13.46 -11.08 14.83
CA ARG A 56 12.95 -9.72 15.04
C ARG A 56 13.01 -8.89 13.76
N MET A 57 14.12 -8.94 13.02
CA MET A 57 14.25 -8.22 11.74
C MET A 57 13.25 -8.71 10.69
N LYS A 58 12.96 -10.02 10.62
CA LYS A 58 11.96 -10.55 9.69
C LYS A 58 10.55 -10.10 10.06
N ASP A 59 10.24 -10.07 11.35
CA ASP A 59 8.94 -9.61 11.85
C ASP A 59 8.77 -8.10 11.61
N GLU A 60 9.78 -7.29 11.96
CA GLU A 60 9.79 -5.84 11.68
C GLU A 60 9.63 -5.54 10.19
N TYR A 61 10.36 -6.25 9.31
CA TYR A 61 10.22 -6.12 7.87
C TYR A 61 8.80 -6.49 7.39
N SER A 62 8.23 -7.56 7.95
CA SER A 62 6.87 -8.00 7.61
C SER A 62 5.82 -6.96 8.03
N GLU A 63 5.96 -6.38 9.22
CA GLU A 63 5.10 -5.30 9.72
C GLU A 63 5.20 -4.04 8.86
N GLU A 64 6.41 -3.66 8.43
CA GLU A 64 6.62 -2.49 7.58
C GLU A 64 5.98 -2.67 6.19
N ILE A 65 6.09 -3.87 5.60
CA ILE A 65 5.42 -4.20 4.34
C ILE A 65 3.90 -4.10 4.50
N LEU A 66 3.33 -4.70 5.56
CA LEU A 66 1.89 -4.62 5.83
C LEU A 66 1.43 -3.18 5.99
N ARG A 67 2.17 -2.37 6.78
CA ARG A 67 1.86 -0.95 7.00
C ARG A 67 1.88 -0.17 5.69
N ARG A 68 2.85 -0.45 4.82
CA ARG A 68 2.96 0.19 3.52
C ARG A 68 1.81 -0.20 2.59
N GLU A 69 1.42 -1.48 2.58
CA GLU A 69 0.27 -1.94 1.81
C GLU A 69 -1.04 -1.32 2.30
N GLU A 70 -1.22 -1.20 3.62
CA GLU A 70 -2.38 -0.53 4.22
C GLU A 70 -2.43 0.95 3.85
N TRP A 71 -1.28 1.63 3.92
CA TRP A 71 -1.15 3.03 3.51
C TRP A 71 -1.51 3.21 2.03
N ASP A 72 -0.93 2.41 1.14
CA ASP A 72 -1.19 2.47 -0.30
C ASP A 72 -2.68 2.19 -0.61
N LYS A 73 -3.31 1.25 0.11
CA LYS A 73 -4.74 0.98 0.00
C LYS A 73 -5.57 2.18 0.46
N ALA A 74 -5.23 2.77 1.61
CA ALA A 74 -5.92 3.92 2.16
C ALA A 74 -5.81 5.14 1.22
N GLU A 75 -4.63 5.41 0.67
CA GLU A 75 -4.41 6.50 -0.29
C GLU A 75 -5.23 6.29 -1.56
N LYS A 76 -5.20 5.08 -2.14
CA LYS A 76 -6.00 4.76 -3.34
C LYS A 76 -7.50 4.92 -3.08
N GLN A 77 -7.99 4.43 -1.94
CA GLN A 77 -9.40 4.56 -1.57
C GLN A 77 -9.79 6.02 -1.32
N GLY A 78 -8.96 6.79 -0.61
CA GLY A 78 -9.19 8.22 -0.37
C GLY A 78 -9.26 9.01 -1.67
N ARG A 79 -8.32 8.76 -2.59
CA ARG A 79 -8.32 9.38 -3.91
C ARG A 79 -9.55 9.00 -4.74
N ALA A 80 -9.93 7.72 -4.74
CA ALA A 80 -11.10 7.26 -5.48
C ALA A 80 -12.40 7.90 -4.95
N LYS A 81 -12.59 7.91 -3.63
CA LYS A 81 -13.74 8.57 -2.98
C LYS A 81 -13.79 10.06 -3.27
N GLY A 82 -12.67 10.77 -3.11
CA GLY A 82 -12.61 12.20 -3.38
C GLY A 82 -12.90 12.55 -4.85
N GLN A 83 -12.46 11.71 -5.79
CA GLN A 83 -12.79 11.89 -7.21
C GLN A 83 -14.28 11.65 -7.51
N GLU A 84 -14.88 10.63 -6.88
CA GLU A 84 -16.30 10.33 -7.05
C GLU A 84 -17.19 11.43 -6.45
N GLU A 85 -16.91 11.84 -5.22
CA GLU A 85 -17.61 12.91 -4.52
C GLU A 85 -17.49 14.23 -5.29
N GLY A 86 -16.26 14.66 -5.63
CA GLY A 86 -16.04 15.90 -6.38
C GLY A 86 -16.70 15.90 -7.76
N ARG A 87 -16.76 14.74 -8.45
CA ARG A 87 -17.47 14.62 -9.72
C ARG A 87 -18.98 14.70 -9.53
N LYS A 88 -19.53 14.13 -8.46
CA LYS A 88 -20.96 14.19 -8.16
C LYS A 88 -21.37 15.62 -7.82
N GLU A 89 -20.65 16.27 -6.90
CA GLU A 89 -20.88 17.66 -6.51
C GLU A 89 -20.76 18.59 -7.73
N GLY A 90 -19.69 18.49 -8.51
CA GLY A 90 -19.51 19.33 -9.70
C GLY A 90 -20.61 19.14 -10.76
N ARG A 91 -21.21 17.94 -10.86
CA ARG A 91 -22.36 17.70 -11.74
C ARG A 91 -23.65 18.33 -11.21
N GLU A 92 -23.90 18.21 -9.91
CA GLU A 92 -25.08 18.80 -9.28
C GLU A 92 -25.02 20.33 -9.31
N GLU A 93 -23.87 20.91 -8.98
CA GLU A 93 -23.64 22.35 -9.11
C GLU A 93 -23.75 22.82 -10.55
N GLY A 94 -23.11 22.13 -11.50
CA GLY A 94 -23.21 22.45 -12.92
C GLY A 94 -24.64 22.38 -13.46
N ALA A 95 -25.44 21.40 -13.01
CA ALA A 95 -26.85 21.29 -13.37
C ALA A 95 -27.67 22.46 -12.82
N LYS A 96 -27.47 22.82 -11.54
CA LYS A 96 -28.14 23.98 -10.92
C LYS A 96 -27.78 25.28 -11.63
N THR A 97 -26.49 25.53 -11.87
CA THR A 97 -26.02 26.72 -12.59
C THR A 97 -26.63 26.80 -13.98
N LYS A 98 -26.63 25.69 -14.74
CA LYS A 98 -27.25 25.64 -16.06
C LYS A 98 -28.75 25.94 -16.01
N THR A 99 -29.47 25.40 -15.04
CA THR A 99 -30.90 25.68 -14.85
C THR A 99 -31.16 27.16 -14.59
N LEU A 100 -30.35 27.80 -13.73
CA LEU A 100 -30.44 29.22 -13.44
C LEU A 100 -30.09 30.08 -14.66
N ASP A 101 -29.07 29.71 -15.43
CA ASP A 101 -28.67 30.45 -16.62
C ASP A 101 -29.73 30.39 -17.72
N ILE A 102 -30.33 29.22 -17.92
CA ILE A 102 -31.48 29.07 -18.84
C ILE A 102 -32.65 29.94 -18.34
N ALA A 103 -32.95 29.93 -17.04
CA ALA A 103 -34.02 30.76 -16.49
C ALA A 103 -33.77 32.25 -16.76
N ARG A 104 -32.55 32.74 -16.49
CA ARG A 104 -32.15 34.14 -16.73
C ARG A 104 -32.29 34.55 -18.19
N GLN A 105 -31.88 33.70 -19.13
CA GLN A 105 -32.00 33.95 -20.57
C GLN A 105 -33.44 33.97 -21.09
N LEU A 106 -34.41 33.51 -20.29
CA LEU A 106 -35.82 33.46 -20.68
C LEU A 106 -36.65 34.55 -19.99
N LEU A 107 -36.09 35.30 -19.02
CA LEU A 107 -36.82 36.28 -18.22
C LEU A 107 -37.40 37.42 -19.08
N ASP A 108 -36.71 37.83 -20.12
CA ASP A 108 -37.12 38.90 -21.04
C ASP A 108 -38.15 38.44 -22.08
N VAL A 109 -38.27 37.14 -22.34
CA VAL A 109 -39.14 36.58 -23.37
C VAL A 109 -40.40 35.91 -22.81
N LEU A 110 -40.32 35.27 -21.64
CA LEU A 110 -41.37 34.42 -21.09
C LEU A 110 -41.86 34.90 -19.72
N ASP A 111 -43.08 34.48 -19.36
CA ASP A 111 -43.67 34.69 -18.04
C ASP A 111 -43.12 33.70 -16.99
N ASP A 112 -43.18 34.08 -15.72
CA ASP A 112 -42.58 33.32 -14.62
C ASP A 112 -43.16 31.90 -14.48
N HIS A 113 -44.44 31.71 -14.80
CA HIS A 113 -45.09 30.41 -14.71
C HIS A 113 -44.61 29.46 -15.83
N THR A 114 -44.41 29.98 -17.04
CA THR A 114 -43.84 29.20 -18.16
C THR A 114 -42.38 28.84 -17.91
N ILE A 115 -41.57 29.78 -17.42
CA ILE A 115 -40.15 29.52 -17.10
C ILE A 115 -40.05 28.46 -16.01
N ALA A 116 -40.77 28.63 -14.90
CA ALA A 116 -40.83 27.66 -13.81
C ALA A 116 -41.11 26.23 -14.30
N ARG A 117 -42.12 26.07 -15.17
CA ARG A 117 -42.47 24.77 -15.76
C ARG A 117 -41.37 24.20 -16.66
N LYS A 118 -40.59 25.03 -17.35
CA LYS A 118 -39.55 24.59 -18.30
C LYS A 118 -38.21 24.29 -17.64
N THR A 119 -37.87 25.02 -16.59
CA THR A 119 -36.59 24.90 -15.88
C THR A 119 -36.70 24.00 -14.64
N GLY A 120 -37.93 23.73 -14.17
CA GLY A 120 -38.18 22.99 -12.94
C GLY A 120 -38.01 23.84 -11.68
N LEU A 121 -37.81 25.16 -11.81
CA LEU A 121 -37.83 26.11 -10.70
C LEU A 121 -39.27 26.36 -10.26
N THR A 122 -39.43 26.86 -9.03
CA THR A 122 -40.71 27.39 -8.55
C THR A 122 -40.96 28.79 -9.12
N VAL A 123 -42.22 29.17 -9.24
CA VAL A 123 -42.60 30.52 -9.69
C VAL A 123 -41.98 31.60 -8.80
N LYS A 124 -41.86 31.33 -7.49
CA LYS A 124 -41.21 32.25 -6.53
C LYS A 124 -39.72 32.44 -6.82
N GLU A 125 -38.98 31.37 -7.12
CA GLU A 125 -37.56 31.46 -7.48
C GLU A 125 -37.36 32.23 -8.78
N VAL A 126 -38.22 32.03 -9.77
CA VAL A 126 -38.15 32.79 -11.04
C VAL A 126 -38.48 34.27 -10.82
N ALA A 127 -39.52 34.58 -10.04
CA ALA A 127 -39.87 35.95 -9.69
C ALA A 127 -38.72 36.67 -8.96
N GLN A 128 -38.04 35.95 -8.05
CA GLN A 128 -36.85 36.45 -7.36
C GLN A 128 -35.69 36.74 -8.34
N LEU A 129 -35.39 35.81 -9.26
CA LEU A 129 -34.39 36.03 -10.31
C LEU A 129 -34.69 37.26 -11.18
N ARG A 130 -35.98 37.53 -11.44
CA ARG A 130 -36.42 38.71 -12.20
C ARG A 130 -36.17 40.01 -11.44
N LEU A 131 -36.42 40.03 -10.13
CA LEU A 131 -36.13 41.18 -9.27
C LEU A 131 -34.62 41.45 -9.17
N GLU A 132 -33.80 40.39 -9.12
CA GLU A 132 -32.33 40.50 -9.08
C GLU A 132 -31.70 40.95 -10.40
N SER A 133 -32.44 40.85 -11.50
CA SER A 133 -31.97 41.21 -12.85
C SER A 133 -32.44 42.61 -13.30
N GLN A 134 -33.15 43.35 -12.44
CA GLN A 134 -33.61 44.74 -12.64
C GLN A 134 -32.66 45.74 -11.97
#